data_AF-A0A401PHR4-F1
#
_entry.id   AF-A0A401PHR4-F1
#
_cell.length_a   1.000
_cell.length_b   1.000
_cell.length_c   1.000
_cell.angle_alpha   90.00
_cell.angle_beta   90.00
_cell.angle_gamma   90.00
#
_symmetry.space_group_name_H-M   'P 1'
#
loop_
_entity.id
_entity.type
_entity.pdbx_description
1 polymer ?
#
loop_
_entity_poly.entity_id
_entity_poly.type
_entity_poly.pdbx_seq_one_letter_code
_entity_poly.pdbx_strand_id
1 'polypeptide(L)'
;MEELMNQLNETFKADNLVMTSNYQNIIEELELTGELWDDPEFRPEISSLTYEDIAPKGIKWMRTLDLHKKAFFMADGVSKSDIIQGELGDCWFWASVATIANSKRLIEWVIPSGQSITGNAPYYGIFRFRFWQFGKWVEILVDDYLPTRDGQLIYARSEADNEFWPSFFEKAFAK
;
A
#
# COMPACT_ATOMS: atom_id res chain seq x y z
N MET A 1 -6.37 13.95 31.11
CA MET A 1 -6.45 14.25 29.67
C MET A 1 -5.06 14.48 29.09
N GLU A 2 -4.28 15.44 29.63
CA GLU A 2 -2.92 15.73 29.13
C GLU A 2 -1.93 14.57 29.32
N GLU A 3 -1.96 13.90 30.47
CA GLU A 3 -1.13 12.72 30.74
C GLU A 3 -1.45 11.54 29.81
N LEU A 4 -2.74 11.33 29.50
CA LEU A 4 -3.19 10.32 28.54
C LEU A 4 -2.71 10.66 27.12
N MET A 5 -2.79 11.93 26.71
CA MET A 5 -2.29 12.39 25.41
C MET A 5 -0.77 12.27 25.30
N ASN A 6 -0.02 12.49 26.39
CA ASN A 6 1.42 12.29 26.42
C ASN A 6 1.80 10.82 26.34
N GLN A 7 1.13 9.95 27.10
CA GLN A 7 1.33 8.50 27.00
C GLN A 7 1.02 7.98 25.60
N LEU A 8 -0.10 8.42 25.01
CA LEU A 8 -0.43 8.15 23.62
C LEU A 8 0.70 8.57 22.69
N ASN A 9 1.17 9.82 22.77
CA ASN A 9 2.25 10.34 21.93
C ASN A 9 3.56 9.56 22.06
N GLU A 10 3.94 9.13 23.26
CA GLU A 10 5.14 8.30 23.46
C GLU A 10 4.98 6.91 22.85
N THR A 11 3.82 6.27 23.01
CA THR A 11 3.53 4.99 22.32
C THR A 11 3.56 5.16 20.81
N PHE A 12 2.95 6.23 20.28
CA PHE A 12 2.99 6.55 18.84
C PHE A 12 4.43 6.70 18.32
N LYS A 13 5.32 7.34 19.10
CA LYS A 13 6.74 7.49 18.73
C LYS A 13 7.48 6.16 18.74
N ALA A 14 7.25 5.34 19.78
CA ALA A 14 7.91 4.04 19.91
C ALA A 14 7.52 3.09 18.78
N ASP A 15 6.23 2.96 18.49
CA ASP A 15 5.73 2.14 17.37
C ASP A 15 6.34 2.62 16.04
N ASN A 16 6.36 3.94 15.81
CA ASN A 16 6.90 4.52 14.58
C ASN A 16 8.41 4.22 14.42
N LEU A 17 9.18 4.24 15.52
CA LEU A 17 10.61 3.94 15.50
C LEU A 17 10.86 2.47 15.12
N VAL A 18 10.11 1.54 15.69
CA VAL A 18 10.25 0.09 15.40
C VAL A 18 9.90 -0.20 13.95
N MET A 19 8.77 0.33 13.46
CA MET A 19 8.33 0.15 12.07
C MET A 19 9.35 0.71 11.07
N THR A 20 9.85 1.93 11.35
CA THR A 20 10.87 2.58 10.50
C THR A 20 12.16 1.76 10.43
N SER A 21 12.59 1.15 11.55
CA SER A 21 13.80 0.31 11.59
C SER A 21 13.67 -0.93 10.69
N ASN A 22 12.52 -1.63 10.74
CA ASN A 22 12.32 -2.82 9.91
C ASN A 22 12.32 -2.49 8.40
N TYR A 23 11.59 -1.45 8.00
CA TYR A 23 11.59 -0.98 6.61
C TYR A 23 12.99 -0.59 6.14
N GLN A 24 13.74 0.16 6.97
CA GLN A 24 15.08 0.62 6.61
C GLN A 24 16.07 -0.54 6.41
N ASN A 25 16.02 -1.58 7.24
CA ASN A 25 16.87 -2.76 7.07
C ASN A 25 16.63 -3.47 5.73
N ILE A 26 15.36 -3.59 5.31
CA ILE A 26 15.00 -4.18 4.02
C ILE A 26 15.51 -3.30 2.87
N ILE A 27 15.37 -1.97 2.98
CA ILE A 27 15.89 -1.04 1.97
C ILE A 27 17.41 -1.15 1.83
N GLU A 28 18.15 -1.21 2.93
CA GLU A 28 19.61 -1.36 2.92
C GLU A 28 20.05 -2.66 2.26
N GLU A 29 19.33 -3.77 2.51
CA GLU A 29 19.60 -5.04 1.84
C GLU A 29 19.37 -4.94 0.32
N LEU A 30 18.23 -4.38 -0.10
CA LEU A 30 17.88 -4.25 -1.52
C LEU A 30 18.82 -3.28 -2.26
N GLU A 31 19.31 -2.25 -1.57
CA GLU A 31 20.33 -1.34 -2.11
C GLU A 31 21.65 -2.06 -2.39
N LEU A 32 22.02 -3.04 -1.55
CA LEU A 32 23.22 -3.85 -1.73
C LEU A 32 23.08 -4.92 -2.82
N THR A 33 21.92 -5.57 -2.92
CA THR A 33 21.69 -6.64 -3.91
C THR A 33 21.29 -6.12 -5.28
N GLY A 34 20.65 -4.96 -5.34
CA GLY A 34 20.04 -4.40 -6.56
C GLY A 34 18.76 -5.14 -6.98
N GLU A 35 18.21 -5.98 -6.12
CA GLU A 35 16.96 -6.71 -6.38
C GLU A 35 15.74 -5.85 -6.03
N LEU A 36 14.58 -6.25 -6.56
CA LEU A 36 13.30 -5.71 -6.11
C LEU A 36 12.74 -6.61 -5.02
N TRP A 37 12.06 -6.00 -4.04
CA TRP A 37 11.42 -6.75 -2.98
C TRP A 37 10.27 -7.60 -3.51
N ASP A 38 10.26 -8.87 -3.13
CA ASP A 38 9.12 -9.78 -3.26
C ASP A 38 8.55 -10.01 -1.85
N ASP A 39 7.24 -9.83 -1.67
CA ASP A 39 6.62 -10.02 -0.37
C ASP A 39 6.59 -11.52 0.01
N PRO A 40 7.30 -11.95 1.07
CA PRO A 40 7.36 -13.35 1.41
C PRO A 40 6.04 -13.91 1.95
N GLU A 41 5.17 -13.04 2.50
CA GLU A 41 3.92 -13.39 3.18
C GLU A 41 2.68 -13.21 2.30
N PHE A 42 2.75 -12.33 1.30
CA PHE A 42 1.64 -12.02 0.40
C PHE A 42 2.08 -12.09 -1.06
N ARG A 43 2.38 -13.32 -1.48
CA ARG A 43 2.94 -13.63 -2.80
C ARG A 43 1.94 -13.42 -3.94
N PRO A 44 2.40 -13.26 -5.19
CA PRO A 44 1.54 -13.19 -6.37
C PRO A 44 0.91 -14.56 -6.73
N GLU A 45 0.14 -15.12 -5.79
CA GLU A 45 -0.46 -16.46 -5.81
C GLU A 45 -1.98 -16.39 -5.63
N ILE A 46 -2.67 -17.50 -5.87
CA ILE A 46 -4.14 -17.59 -5.76
C ILE A 46 -4.60 -17.39 -4.32
N SER A 47 -3.82 -17.89 -3.36
CA SER A 47 -4.06 -17.76 -1.91
C SER A 47 -4.15 -16.31 -1.44
N SER A 48 -3.49 -15.38 -2.14
CA SER A 48 -3.57 -13.94 -1.88
C SER A 48 -4.79 -13.26 -2.50
N LEU A 49 -5.57 -13.96 -3.34
CA LEU A 49 -6.78 -13.43 -3.98
C LEU A 49 -8.06 -13.96 -3.33
N THR A 50 -8.05 -15.23 -2.92
CA THR A 50 -9.25 -15.90 -2.44
C THR A 50 -8.91 -17.06 -1.51
N TYR A 51 -9.84 -17.34 -0.60
CA TYR A 51 -9.81 -18.56 0.21
C TYR A 51 -10.40 -19.77 -0.53
N GLU A 52 -10.99 -19.57 -1.70
CA GLU A 52 -11.49 -20.65 -2.55
C GLU A 52 -10.37 -21.29 -3.36
N ASP A 53 -10.49 -22.59 -3.64
CA ASP A 53 -9.50 -23.34 -4.44
C ASP A 53 -9.44 -22.89 -5.92
N ILE A 54 -10.32 -21.97 -6.34
CA ILE A 54 -10.47 -21.54 -7.73
C ILE A 54 -10.23 -20.03 -7.83
N ALA A 55 -9.12 -19.64 -8.44
CA ALA A 55 -8.88 -18.26 -8.82
C ALA A 55 -9.89 -17.79 -9.87
N PRO A 56 -10.27 -16.49 -9.85
CA PRO A 56 -10.93 -15.88 -10.99
C PRO A 56 -10.09 -16.07 -12.25
N LYS A 57 -10.75 -16.44 -13.36
CA LYS A 57 -10.06 -16.80 -14.60
C LYS A 57 -9.29 -15.62 -15.18
N GLY A 58 -8.13 -15.93 -15.76
CA GLY A 58 -7.34 -14.97 -16.55
C GLY A 58 -6.55 -13.96 -15.73
N ILE A 59 -6.44 -14.13 -14.41
CA ILE A 59 -5.64 -13.24 -13.57
C ILE A 59 -4.14 -13.49 -13.82
N LYS A 60 -3.40 -12.39 -14.00
CA LYS A 60 -1.94 -12.36 -13.99
C LYS A 60 -1.47 -11.30 -13.02
N TRP A 61 -0.46 -11.61 -12.23
CA TRP A 61 0.22 -10.64 -11.40
C TRP A 61 1.31 -9.94 -12.21
N MET A 62 1.36 -8.61 -12.15
CA MET A 62 2.35 -7.80 -12.89
C MET A 62 2.91 -6.70 -11.98
N ARG A 63 4.20 -6.41 -12.11
CA ARG A 63 4.84 -5.24 -11.46
C ARG A 63 4.28 -3.95 -12.07
N THR A 64 4.29 -2.87 -11.31
CA THR A 64 3.72 -1.59 -11.81
C THR A 64 4.45 -1.03 -13.02
N LEU A 65 5.77 -1.19 -13.09
CA LEU A 65 6.57 -0.75 -14.25
C LEU A 65 6.37 -1.62 -15.50
N ASP A 66 5.79 -2.81 -15.37
CA ASP A 66 5.36 -3.63 -16.51
C ASP A 66 3.97 -3.21 -17.02
N LEU A 67 3.12 -2.70 -16.12
CA LEU A 67 1.81 -2.14 -16.47
C LEU A 67 1.92 -0.75 -17.09
N HIS A 68 2.72 0.14 -16.50
CA HIS A 68 2.86 1.52 -16.96
C HIS A 68 4.29 2.06 -16.77
N LYS A 69 4.97 2.43 -17.86
CA LYS A 69 6.38 2.87 -17.82
C LYS A 69 6.62 4.19 -17.09
N LYS A 70 5.58 5.01 -16.91
CA LYS A 70 5.61 6.25 -16.10
C LYS A 70 4.75 6.11 -14.85
N ALA A 71 4.68 4.92 -14.28
CA ALA A 71 3.97 4.67 -13.03
C ALA A 71 4.54 5.56 -11.93
N PHE A 72 3.67 6.20 -11.16
CA PHE A 72 4.03 6.94 -9.97
C PHE A 72 3.15 6.50 -8.81
N PHE A 73 3.63 6.74 -7.59
CA PHE A 73 2.93 6.32 -6.39
C PHE A 73 1.68 7.16 -6.17
N MET A 74 1.86 8.47 -5.96
CA MET A 74 0.81 9.43 -5.65
C MET A 74 1.25 10.83 -6.11
N ALA A 75 0.34 11.62 -6.70
CA ALA A 75 0.66 12.95 -7.19
C ALA A 75 0.54 14.02 -6.09
N ASP A 76 -0.70 14.28 -5.63
CA ASP A 76 -1.03 15.43 -4.78
C ASP A 76 -1.82 15.04 -3.51
N GLY A 77 -1.43 13.92 -2.90
CA GLY A 77 -2.12 13.36 -1.74
C GLY A 77 -3.29 12.45 -2.12
N VAL A 78 -4.15 12.14 -1.15
CA VAL A 78 -5.33 11.31 -1.37
C VAL A 78 -6.51 12.22 -1.71
N SER A 79 -6.98 12.15 -2.96
CA SER A 79 -8.27 12.71 -3.33
C SER A 79 -9.31 11.60 -3.49
N LYS A 80 -10.56 11.92 -3.14
CA LYS A 80 -11.70 11.01 -3.34
C LYS A 80 -11.92 10.70 -4.84
N SER A 81 -11.50 11.59 -5.73
CA SER A 81 -11.53 11.36 -7.19
C SER A 81 -10.65 10.20 -7.63
N ASP A 82 -9.62 9.86 -6.86
CA ASP A 82 -8.57 8.94 -7.28
C ASP A 82 -8.94 7.48 -6.97
N ILE A 83 -10.21 7.20 -6.67
CA ILE A 83 -10.64 5.89 -6.18
C ILE A 83 -11.75 5.38 -7.09
N ILE A 84 -11.35 4.55 -8.05
CA ILE A 84 -12.26 3.72 -8.84
C ILE A 84 -12.27 2.34 -8.20
N GLN A 85 -13.42 1.96 -7.66
CA GLN A 85 -13.62 0.64 -7.08
C GLN A 85 -13.56 -0.45 -8.17
N GLY A 86 -12.90 -1.56 -7.85
CA GLY A 86 -12.86 -2.74 -8.72
C GLY A 86 -13.90 -3.80 -8.38
N GLU A 87 -13.57 -5.06 -8.67
CA GLU A 87 -14.51 -6.19 -8.64
C GLU A 87 -14.91 -6.68 -7.22
N LEU A 88 -14.28 -6.19 -6.14
CA LEU A 88 -14.43 -6.77 -4.78
C LEU A 88 -15.71 -6.36 -4.03
N GLY A 89 -16.40 -5.29 -4.44
CA GLY A 89 -17.60 -4.83 -3.73
C GLY A 89 -17.32 -4.27 -2.31
N ASP A 90 -16.07 -3.97 -2.01
CA ASP A 90 -15.53 -3.36 -0.79
C ASP A 90 -15.81 -1.85 -0.61
N CYS A 91 -16.96 -1.35 -1.06
CA CYS A 91 -17.24 0.10 -1.07
C CYS A 91 -17.24 0.70 0.35
N TRP A 92 -17.51 -0.12 1.36
CA TRP A 92 -17.44 0.21 2.78
C TRP A 92 -16.03 0.59 3.23
N PHE A 93 -15.00 -0.06 2.67
CA PHE A 93 -13.60 0.23 2.95
C PHE A 93 -13.23 1.59 2.35
N TRP A 94 -13.48 1.76 1.06
CA TRP A 94 -13.18 3.00 0.35
C TRP A 94 -13.96 4.22 0.85
N ALA A 95 -15.20 4.06 1.30
CA ALA A 95 -15.94 5.12 1.97
C ALA A 95 -15.26 5.59 3.27
N SER A 96 -14.66 4.66 4.00
CA SER A 96 -13.90 4.96 5.23
C SER A 96 -12.61 5.70 4.90
N VAL A 97 -11.86 5.25 3.88
CA VAL A 97 -10.64 5.91 3.40
C VAL A 97 -10.92 7.33 2.92
N ALA A 98 -11.96 7.52 2.10
CA ALA A 98 -12.37 8.83 1.62
C ALA A 98 -12.76 9.78 2.76
N THR A 99 -13.25 9.26 3.89
CA THR A 99 -13.53 10.07 5.08
C THR A 99 -12.24 10.54 5.73
N ILE A 100 -11.27 9.63 5.91
CA ILE A 100 -9.96 9.91 6.53
C ILE A 100 -9.13 10.88 5.67
N ALA A 101 -9.24 10.78 4.34
CA ALA A 101 -8.55 11.65 3.39
C ALA A 101 -8.81 13.15 3.61
N ASN A 102 -9.96 13.53 4.19
CA ASN A 102 -10.24 14.93 4.55
C ASN A 102 -9.33 15.48 5.67
N SER A 103 -8.58 14.61 6.36
CA SER A 103 -7.59 15.00 7.35
C SER A 103 -6.19 14.65 6.86
N LYS A 104 -5.47 15.66 6.35
CA LYS A 104 -4.07 15.52 5.93
C LYS A 104 -3.20 14.84 7.01
N ARG A 105 -3.39 15.23 8.27
CA ARG A 105 -2.68 14.60 9.39
C ARG A 105 -2.98 13.11 9.46
N LEU A 106 -4.25 12.68 9.44
CA LEU A 106 -4.57 11.26 9.59
C LEU A 106 -4.10 10.44 8.39
N ILE A 107 -4.24 10.96 7.17
CA ILE A 107 -3.84 10.21 5.98
C ILE A 107 -2.32 10.07 5.87
N GLU A 108 -1.53 11.07 6.29
CA GLU A 108 -0.06 10.96 6.37
C GLU A 108 0.42 9.93 7.40
N TRP A 109 -0.41 9.64 8.41
CA TRP A 109 -0.15 8.54 9.34
C TRP A 109 -0.45 7.18 8.72
N VAL A 110 -1.52 7.08 7.94
CA VAL A 110 -1.93 5.82 7.28
C VAL A 110 -1.06 5.50 6.06
N ILE A 111 -0.66 6.52 5.31
CA ILE A 111 0.18 6.43 4.11
C ILE A 111 1.43 7.30 4.35
N PRO A 112 2.53 6.69 4.84
CA PRO A 112 3.78 7.41 5.04
C PRO A 112 4.28 8.06 3.73
N SER A 113 4.83 9.25 3.84
CA SER A 113 5.43 9.98 2.72
C SER A 113 6.79 9.38 2.29
N GLY A 114 7.30 9.84 1.15
CA GLY A 114 8.62 9.45 0.63
C GLY A 114 8.63 8.16 -0.21
N GLN A 115 7.47 7.64 -0.56
CA GLN A 115 7.32 6.46 -1.43
C GLN A 115 7.24 6.88 -2.90
N SER A 116 7.97 6.22 -3.80
CA SER A 116 7.94 6.50 -5.23
C SER A 116 8.19 5.26 -6.08
N ILE A 117 7.57 5.21 -7.26
CA ILE A 117 7.88 4.21 -8.30
C ILE A 117 8.87 4.80 -9.32
N THR A 118 8.54 5.98 -9.87
CA THR A 118 9.42 6.76 -10.72
C THR A 118 9.61 8.15 -10.12
N GLY A 119 10.79 8.76 -10.32
CA GLY A 119 11.07 10.13 -9.87
C GLY A 119 12.32 10.23 -8.99
N ASN A 120 12.19 10.94 -7.87
CA ASN A 120 13.32 11.50 -7.12
C ASN A 120 13.90 10.59 -6.02
N ALA A 121 13.35 9.39 -5.80
CA ALA A 121 13.89 8.43 -4.86
C ALA A 121 14.09 7.05 -5.52
N PRO A 122 15.05 6.24 -5.02
CA PRO A 122 15.28 4.90 -5.52
C PRO A 122 14.02 4.03 -5.41
N TYR A 123 13.81 3.17 -6.40
CA TYR A 123 12.70 2.22 -6.44
C TYR A 123 13.21 0.82 -6.13
N TYR A 124 12.61 0.19 -5.13
CA TYR A 124 12.96 -1.15 -4.66
C TYR A 124 11.75 -2.11 -4.68
N GLY A 125 10.64 -1.72 -5.33
CA GLY A 125 9.45 -2.57 -5.44
C GLY A 125 8.72 -2.81 -4.11
N ILE A 126 8.94 -1.99 -3.08
CA ILE A 126 8.34 -2.11 -1.74
C ILE A 126 7.60 -0.83 -1.34
N PHE A 127 6.40 -1.00 -0.81
CA PHE A 127 5.50 0.05 -0.35
C PHE A 127 5.02 -0.26 1.07
N ARG A 128 4.72 0.78 1.84
CA ARG A 128 4.34 0.66 3.26
C ARG A 128 3.09 1.47 3.58
N PHE A 129 2.27 0.89 4.44
CA PHE A 129 1.03 1.48 4.93
C PHE A 129 0.85 1.15 6.40
N ARG A 130 0.04 1.93 7.11
CA ARG A 130 -0.17 1.73 8.55
C ARG A 130 -1.64 1.58 8.87
N PHE A 131 -1.97 0.52 9.58
CA PHE A 131 -3.32 0.24 10.05
C PHE A 131 -3.34 0.18 11.57
N TRP A 132 -4.45 0.62 12.16
CA TRP A 132 -4.69 0.48 13.59
C TRP A 132 -5.36 -0.86 13.86
N GLN A 133 -4.64 -1.80 14.49
CA GLN A 133 -5.13 -3.14 14.78
C GLN A 133 -5.04 -3.40 16.29
N PHE A 134 -6.18 -3.66 16.92
CA PHE A 134 -6.28 -4.06 18.33
C PHE A 134 -5.49 -3.17 19.32
N GLY A 135 -5.51 -1.85 19.10
CA GLY A 135 -4.89 -0.89 20.02
C GLY A 135 -3.44 -0.54 19.71
N LYS A 136 -2.89 -0.99 18.59
CA LYS A 136 -1.53 -0.65 18.13
C LYS A 136 -1.49 -0.30 16.65
N TRP A 137 -0.50 0.49 16.24
CA TRP A 137 -0.19 0.64 14.82
C TRP A 137 0.58 -0.56 14.33
N VAL A 138 0.21 -1.03 13.15
CA VAL A 138 0.90 -2.09 12.42
C VAL A 138 1.26 -1.53 11.05
N GLU A 139 2.54 -1.53 10.73
CA GLU A 139 3.03 -1.21 9.39
C GLU A 139 3.01 -2.48 8.54
N ILE A 140 2.31 -2.40 7.43
CA ILE A 140 2.18 -3.47 6.45
C ILE A 140 3.01 -3.08 5.25
N LEU A 141 3.95 -3.95 4.90
CA LEU A 141 4.78 -3.85 3.72
C LEU A 141 4.18 -4.73 2.63
N VAL A 142 4.12 -4.20 1.40
CA VAL A 142 3.66 -4.91 0.20
C VAL A 142 4.61 -4.66 -0.95
N ASP A 143 4.82 -5.68 -1.77
CA ASP A 143 5.46 -5.51 -3.07
C ASP A 143 4.49 -4.87 -4.07
N ASP A 144 4.99 -4.52 -5.25
CA ASP A 144 4.19 -3.86 -6.30
C ASP A 144 3.65 -4.81 -7.38
N TYR A 145 3.59 -6.12 -7.12
CA TYR A 145 2.77 -6.99 -7.95
C TYR A 145 1.29 -6.70 -7.73
N LEU A 146 0.56 -6.47 -8.82
CA LEU A 146 -0.88 -6.26 -8.79
C LEU A 146 -1.62 -7.26 -9.69
N PRO A 147 -2.80 -7.74 -9.27
CA PRO A 147 -3.59 -8.66 -10.06
C PRO A 147 -4.26 -7.92 -11.22
N THR A 148 -4.13 -8.51 -12.41
CA THR A 148 -4.57 -7.92 -13.66
C THR A 148 -5.32 -8.92 -14.51
N ARG A 149 -6.22 -8.43 -15.36
CA ARG A 149 -6.87 -9.21 -16.42
C ARG A 149 -6.75 -8.41 -17.70
N ASP A 150 -6.23 -9.06 -18.75
CA ASP A 150 -5.96 -8.42 -20.04
C ASP A 150 -5.11 -7.12 -19.95
N GLY A 151 -4.16 -7.11 -19.01
CA GLY A 151 -3.25 -5.97 -18.77
C GLY A 151 -3.87 -4.81 -17.99
N GLN A 152 -5.09 -4.97 -17.45
CA GLN A 152 -5.78 -3.96 -16.64
C GLN A 152 -5.92 -4.43 -15.19
N LEU A 153 -5.81 -3.49 -14.25
CA LEU A 153 -6.09 -3.73 -12.83
C LEU A 153 -7.56 -4.14 -12.65
N ILE A 154 -7.80 -5.18 -11.86
CA ILE A 154 -9.16 -5.71 -11.60
C ILE A 154 -9.77 -5.21 -10.28
N TYR A 155 -8.93 -4.76 -9.36
CA TYR A 155 -9.37 -4.20 -8.08
C TYR A 155 -9.25 -2.68 -8.09
N ALA A 156 -9.21 -2.04 -6.92
CA ALA A 156 -9.21 -0.59 -6.84
C ALA A 156 -8.01 0.01 -7.58
N ARG A 157 -8.26 1.14 -8.23
CA ARG A 157 -7.28 1.86 -9.04
C ARG A 157 -7.59 3.36 -9.05
N SER A 158 -6.61 4.16 -9.46
CA SER A 158 -6.85 5.57 -9.75
C SER A 158 -7.59 5.75 -11.07
N GLU A 159 -8.24 6.92 -11.19
CA GLU A 159 -8.72 7.42 -12.47
C GLU A 159 -7.55 7.67 -13.43
N ALA A 160 -6.42 8.14 -12.89
CA ALA A 160 -5.15 8.16 -13.60
C ALA A 160 -4.61 6.72 -13.71
N ASP A 161 -4.41 6.24 -14.93
CA ASP A 161 -3.94 4.88 -15.22
C ASP A 161 -2.49 4.61 -14.78
N ASN A 162 -1.77 5.66 -14.39
CA ASN A 162 -0.39 5.60 -13.95
C ASN A 162 -0.17 5.98 -12.47
N GLU A 163 -1.24 6.11 -11.68
CA GLU A 163 -1.19 6.32 -10.23
C GLU A 163 -1.65 5.07 -9.48
N PHE A 164 -0.80 4.56 -8.59
CA PHE A 164 -0.97 3.21 -8.03
C PHE A 164 -1.21 3.14 -6.52
N TRP A 165 -1.18 4.26 -5.80
CA TRP A 165 -1.43 4.25 -4.35
C TRP A 165 -2.75 3.55 -3.95
N PRO A 166 -3.89 3.67 -4.67
CA PRO A 166 -5.12 3.01 -4.25
C PRO A 166 -4.99 1.49 -4.30
N SER A 167 -4.39 0.98 -5.37
CA SER A 167 -4.19 -0.46 -5.58
C SER A 167 -3.25 -1.06 -4.54
N PHE A 168 -2.17 -0.34 -4.20
CA PHE A 168 -1.26 -0.78 -3.14
C PHE A 168 -1.91 -0.72 -1.76
N PHE A 169 -2.73 0.31 -1.50
CA PHE A 169 -3.41 0.47 -0.22
C PHE A 169 -4.44 -0.64 0.02
N GLU A 170 -5.24 -0.98 -1.00
CA GLU A 170 -6.18 -2.11 -0.95
C GLU A 170 -5.45 -3.44 -0.72
N LYS A 171 -4.35 -3.66 -1.45
CA LYS A 171 -3.51 -4.84 -1.28
C LYS A 171 -2.98 -4.96 0.14
N ALA A 172 -2.48 -3.87 0.72
CA ALA A 172 -1.98 -3.86 2.09
C ALA A 172 -3.08 -4.08 3.12
N PHE A 173 -4.33 -3.73 2.82
CA PHE A 173 -5.47 -4.03 3.69
C PHE A 173 -5.98 -5.47 3.54
N ALA A 174 -5.82 -6.07 2.36
CA ALA A 174 -6.16 -7.47 2.09
C ALA A 174 -5.17 -8.47 2.72
N LYS A 175 -3.92 -8.05 2.94
CA LYS A 175 -2.89 -8.79 3.67
C LYS A 175 -3.17 -8.82 5.17
#